data_AF-A0A0F8Z8C8-F1
#
_entry.id   AF-A0A0F8Z8C8-F1
#
_cell.length_a   1.000
_cell.length_b   1.000
_cell.length_c   1.000
_cell.angle_alpha   90.00
_cell.angle_beta   90.00
_cell.angle_gamma   90.00
#
_symmetry.space_group_name_H-M   'P 1'
#
loop_
_entity.id
_entity.type
_entity.pdbx_description
1 polymer ?
#
loop_
_entity_poly.entity_id
_entity_poly.type
_entity_poly.pdbx_seq_one_letter_code
_entity_poly.pdbx_strand_id
1 'polypeptide(L)'
;DPSIGIVDPFSKGYYKGRKVTLGLDYEGHGEEEEASQTTITFWDEIAFGVSRWLYAKTWDVGTPPHQIREEIVAMCRYFRPKGGAGDAYGASELYELNLALYKVGLTKINVGRLQNKAGKGGWDEFFIVPIRHSGPQKHTMYKQLQLAMHSRSVIWPLYLEGYPGYEALGKFLAQLENIKAKRTTHGYDSFSMIRPKLGDDFVDSGVTGLWAQGSGVEAPEAYGGSVKPRGFRSQKFSQGQKFRSR
;
A
#
# COMPACT_ATOMS: atom_id res chain seq x y z
N ASP A 1 -1.95 0.93 35.26
CA ASP A 1 -2.15 -0.42 34.70
C ASP A 1 -1.64 -0.41 33.26
N PRO A 2 -0.49 -1.04 32.95
CA PRO A 2 0.17 -0.94 31.66
C PRO A 2 -0.29 -2.02 30.66
N SER A 3 -1.55 -2.46 30.73
CA SER A 3 -2.15 -3.33 29.72
C SER A 3 -2.98 -2.54 28.70
N ILE A 4 -2.42 -1.46 28.13
CA ILE A 4 -2.91 -0.96 26.85
C ILE A 4 -2.44 -1.99 25.82
N GLY A 5 -3.20 -3.08 25.71
CA GLY A 5 -3.04 -4.01 24.60
C GLY A 5 -3.02 -3.19 23.33
N ILE A 6 -2.06 -3.48 22.45
CA ILE A 6 -1.94 -2.89 21.13
C ILE A 6 -3.24 -3.23 20.40
N VAL A 7 -4.23 -2.34 20.54
CA VAL A 7 -5.42 -2.34 19.71
C VAL A 7 -4.87 -2.04 18.34
N ASP A 8 -4.87 -3.04 17.45
CA ASP A 8 -4.53 -2.88 16.04
C ASP A 8 -5.13 -1.54 15.57
N PRO A 9 -4.33 -0.56 15.11
CA PRO A 9 -4.83 0.76 14.73
C PRO A 9 -5.89 0.66 13.61
N PHE A 10 -5.97 -0.48 12.92
CA PHE A 10 -6.96 -0.79 11.89
C PHE A 10 -8.25 -1.42 12.44
N SER A 11 -8.37 -1.67 13.75
CA SER A 11 -9.50 -2.37 14.38
C SER A 11 -10.72 -1.49 14.70
N LYS A 12 -10.61 -0.15 14.61
CA LYS A 12 -11.71 0.78 14.88
C LYS A 12 -11.95 1.74 13.71
N GLY A 13 -13.06 1.53 13.01
CA GLY A 13 -13.50 2.41 11.93
C GLY A 13 -12.77 2.20 10.61
N TYR A 14 -12.93 3.16 9.68
CA TYR A 14 -12.21 3.20 8.42
C TYR A 14 -11.83 4.64 8.09
N TYR A 15 -10.75 4.80 7.35
CA TYR A 15 -10.29 6.08 6.85
C TYR A 15 -11.22 6.61 5.76
N LYS A 16 -11.71 7.84 5.92
CA LYS A 16 -12.59 8.50 4.94
C LYS A 16 -11.77 9.40 4.01
N GLY A 17 -11.06 8.76 3.08
CA GLY A 17 -10.36 9.44 1.98
C GLY A 17 -11.24 9.66 0.75
N ARG A 18 -10.72 10.41 -0.23
CA ARG A 18 -11.40 10.66 -1.51
C ARG A 18 -11.03 9.59 -2.53
N LYS A 19 -9.74 9.50 -2.88
CA LYS A 19 -9.21 8.49 -3.78
C LYS A 19 -7.88 8.00 -3.22
N VAL A 20 -7.99 6.96 -2.39
CA VAL A 20 -6.85 6.32 -1.77
C VAL A 20 -6.25 5.30 -2.74
N THR A 21 -4.94 5.26 -2.89
CA THR A 21 -4.21 4.21 -3.62
C THR A 21 -3.08 3.69 -2.76
N LEU A 22 -2.59 2.49 -3.11
CA LEU A 22 -1.40 1.92 -2.51
C LEU A 22 -0.33 1.63 -3.56
N GLY A 23 0.92 1.71 -3.13
CA GLY A 23 2.08 1.17 -3.84
C GLY A 23 2.73 0.07 -3.03
N LEU A 24 3.22 -0.97 -3.71
CA LEU A 24 3.96 -2.07 -3.10
C LEU A 24 5.30 -2.26 -3.79
N ASP A 25 6.33 -2.41 -2.98
CA ASP A 25 7.62 -2.90 -3.41
C ASP A 25 7.93 -4.18 -2.64
N TYR A 26 8.32 -5.24 -3.34
CA TYR A 26 8.59 -6.55 -2.72
C TYR A 26 10.10 -6.82 -2.76
N GLU A 27 10.59 -7.50 -1.73
CA GLU A 27 12.01 -7.84 -1.57
C GLU A 27 12.58 -8.56 -2.80
N GLY A 28 13.87 -8.31 -3.09
CA GLY A 28 14.67 -9.16 -3.98
C GLY A 28 15.21 -8.52 -5.26
N HIS A 29 15.10 -7.20 -5.43
CA HIS A 29 15.63 -6.51 -6.61
C HIS A 29 16.84 -5.61 -6.32
N GLY A 30 18.05 -6.14 -6.52
CA GLY A 30 19.25 -5.32 -6.77
C GLY A 30 19.90 -4.62 -5.57
N GLU A 31 19.44 -4.85 -4.35
CA GLU A 31 20.13 -4.44 -3.12
C GLU A 31 20.99 -5.58 -2.55
N GLU A 32 21.83 -5.30 -1.53
CA GLU A 32 22.37 -6.39 -0.71
C GLU A 32 21.18 -7.11 -0.05
N GLU A 33 21.22 -8.44 0.02
CA GLU A 33 20.10 -9.32 0.41
C GLU A 33 19.50 -8.95 1.79
N GLU A 34 20.27 -8.23 2.60
CA GLU A 34 19.96 -7.79 3.96
C GLU A 34 19.26 -6.40 4.03
N ALA A 35 19.22 -5.65 2.91
CA ALA A 35 18.70 -4.27 2.85
C ALA A 35 17.31 -4.16 2.22
N SER A 36 16.97 -5.05 1.27
CA SER A 36 15.71 -4.99 0.54
C SER A 36 14.55 -5.44 1.43
N GLN A 37 13.64 -4.53 1.75
CA GLN A 37 12.46 -4.78 2.59
C GLN A 37 11.17 -4.68 1.77
N THR A 38 10.20 -5.56 2.04
CA THR A 38 8.86 -5.37 1.47
C THR A 38 8.30 -4.05 2.02
N THR A 39 7.81 -3.18 1.15
CA THR A 39 7.38 -1.83 1.51
C THR A 39 6.02 -1.47 0.91
N ILE A 40 5.10 -1.00 1.74
CA ILE A 40 3.80 -0.46 1.31
C ILE A 40 3.71 1.03 1.59
N THR A 41 3.13 1.80 0.66
CA THR A 41 2.82 3.22 0.83
C THR A 41 1.39 3.52 0.43
N PHE A 42 0.69 4.37 1.17
CA PHE A 42 -0.67 4.84 0.86
C PHE A 42 -0.68 6.34 0.55
N TRP A 43 -1.46 6.71 -0.46
CA TRP A 43 -1.70 8.09 -0.90
C TRP A 43 -3.21 8.37 -0.95
N ASP A 44 -3.62 9.60 -0.67
CA ASP A 44 -5.01 10.09 -0.85
C ASP A 44 -5.01 11.32 -1.74
N GLU A 45 -5.64 11.24 -2.91
CA GLU A 45 -5.89 12.41 -3.75
C GLU A 45 -7.02 13.23 -3.11
N ILE A 46 -6.66 14.29 -2.37
CA ILE A 46 -7.60 15.08 -1.57
C ILE A 46 -8.31 16.17 -2.38
N ALA A 47 -7.71 16.58 -3.50
CA ALA A 47 -8.29 17.47 -4.50
C ALA A 47 -7.71 17.10 -5.87
N PHE A 48 -8.34 17.56 -6.95
CA PHE A 48 -7.88 17.26 -8.30
C PHE A 48 -6.40 17.65 -8.47
N GLY A 49 -5.55 16.66 -8.76
CA GLY A 49 -4.11 16.86 -8.91
C GLY A 49 -3.37 17.23 -7.62
N VAL A 50 -3.95 16.97 -6.44
CA VAL A 50 -3.32 17.20 -5.14
C VAL A 50 -3.40 15.92 -4.29
N SER A 51 -2.24 15.35 -3.97
CA SER A 51 -2.10 14.08 -3.27
C SER A 51 -1.47 14.27 -1.89
N ARG A 52 -2.03 13.61 -0.89
CA ARG A 52 -1.48 13.56 0.47
C ARG A 52 -0.83 12.20 0.71
N TRP A 53 0.41 12.22 1.21
CA TRP A 53 1.06 11.01 1.73
C TRP A 53 0.40 10.62 3.06
N LEU A 54 -0.07 9.38 3.19
CA LEU A 54 -0.85 8.95 4.35
C LEU A 54 -0.04 8.12 5.34
N TYR A 55 0.60 7.09 4.83
CA TYR A 55 1.17 6.03 5.63
C TYR A 55 2.14 5.21 4.80
N ALA A 56 3.20 4.70 5.42
CA ALA A 56 3.99 3.63 4.85
C ALA A 56 4.45 2.68 5.94
N LYS A 57 4.78 1.45 5.54
CA LYS A 57 5.33 0.42 6.41
C LYS A 57 6.29 -0.46 5.63
N THR A 58 7.37 -0.86 6.30
CA THR A 58 8.24 -1.97 5.89
C THR A 58 8.00 -3.20 6.77
N TRP A 59 8.36 -4.36 6.26
CA TRP A 59 8.52 -5.59 7.03
C TRP A 59 9.99 -5.97 7.09
N ASP A 60 10.39 -6.69 8.14
CA ASP A 60 11.76 -7.19 8.27
C ASP A 60 12.03 -8.23 7.18
N VAL A 61 13.28 -8.26 6.70
CA VAL A 61 13.71 -9.21 5.67
C VAL A 61 13.39 -10.64 6.09
N GLY A 62 12.79 -11.40 5.19
CA GLY A 62 12.40 -12.79 5.44
C GLY A 62 11.10 -12.95 6.25
N THR A 63 10.35 -11.88 6.52
CA THR A 63 8.99 -11.99 7.06
C THR A 63 8.13 -12.88 6.16
N PRO A 64 7.44 -13.91 6.69
CA PRO A 64 6.69 -14.83 5.86
C PRO A 64 5.62 -14.14 5.00
N PRO A 65 5.54 -14.42 3.67
CA PRO A 65 4.64 -13.70 2.77
C PRO A 65 3.15 -13.72 3.15
N HIS A 66 2.69 -14.76 3.86
CA HIS A 66 1.32 -14.83 4.35
C HIS A 66 1.02 -13.81 5.46
N GLN A 67 1.99 -13.53 6.34
CA GLN A 67 1.84 -12.53 7.41
C GLN A 67 1.77 -11.12 6.83
N ILE A 68 2.70 -10.79 5.92
CA ILE A 68 2.69 -9.52 5.16
C ILE A 68 1.32 -9.33 4.49
N ARG A 69 0.82 -10.36 3.82
CA ARG A 69 -0.48 -10.32 3.12
C ARG A 69 -1.66 -10.07 4.07
N GLU A 70 -1.69 -10.74 5.23
CA GLU A 70 -2.74 -10.54 6.23
C GLU A 70 -2.76 -9.10 6.75
N GLU A 71 -1.58 -8.53 7.00
CA GLU A 71 -1.44 -7.14 7.42
C GLU A 71 -1.82 -6.15 6.32
N ILE A 72 -1.43 -6.38 5.06
CA ILE A 72 -1.87 -5.56 3.92
C ILE A 72 -3.38 -5.61 3.79
N VAL A 73 -4.01 -6.79 3.96
CA VAL A 73 -5.48 -6.90 3.96
C VAL A 73 -6.10 -6.07 5.08
N ALA A 74 -5.54 -6.10 6.29
CA ALA A 74 -6.00 -5.27 7.41
C ALA A 74 -5.88 -3.76 7.10
N MET A 75 -4.74 -3.33 6.57
CA MET A 75 -4.52 -1.97 6.10
C MET A 75 -5.53 -1.57 5.01
N CYS A 76 -5.80 -2.44 4.05
CA CYS A 76 -6.80 -2.20 3.01
C CYS A 76 -8.24 -2.11 3.57
N ARG A 77 -8.57 -2.82 4.66
CA ARG A 77 -9.86 -2.64 5.34
C ARG A 77 -10.00 -1.24 5.94
N TYR A 78 -8.92 -0.72 6.51
CA TYR A 78 -8.90 0.61 7.11
C TYR A 78 -8.84 1.73 6.06
N PHE A 79 -7.83 1.71 5.19
CA PHE A 79 -7.58 2.76 4.20
C PHE A 79 -8.55 2.74 3.01
N ARG A 80 -9.18 1.59 2.74
CA ARG A 80 -10.14 1.37 1.63
C ARG A 80 -9.64 1.95 0.29
N PRO A 81 -8.44 1.51 -0.17
CA PRO A 81 -7.90 1.97 -1.45
C PRO A 81 -8.89 1.68 -2.59
N LYS A 82 -8.84 2.50 -3.64
CA LYS A 82 -9.60 2.32 -4.89
C LYS A 82 -8.84 1.49 -5.92
N GLY A 83 -7.60 1.14 -5.60
CA GLY A 83 -6.70 0.35 -6.42
C GLY A 83 -5.26 0.58 -5.95
N GLY A 84 -4.31 -0.01 -6.65
CA GLY A 84 -2.91 0.21 -6.40
C GLY A 84 -2.04 -0.44 -7.45
N ALA A 85 -0.74 -0.36 -7.24
CA ALA A 85 0.23 -1.06 -8.05
C ALA A 85 1.32 -1.65 -7.18
N GLY A 86 2.04 -2.64 -7.69
CA GLY A 86 3.23 -3.15 -7.02
C GLY A 86 4.24 -3.75 -7.99
N ASP A 87 5.47 -3.96 -7.54
CA ASP A 87 6.50 -4.50 -8.41
C ASP A 87 6.16 -5.90 -8.92
N ALA A 88 6.33 -6.07 -10.24
CA ALA A 88 6.08 -7.32 -10.94
C ALA A 88 7.11 -8.40 -10.63
N TYR A 89 8.22 -8.07 -9.94
CA TYR A 89 9.08 -9.08 -9.34
C TYR A 89 8.30 -9.96 -8.35
N GLY A 90 7.48 -9.35 -7.48
CA GLY A 90 6.55 -10.04 -6.58
C GLY A 90 5.20 -10.41 -7.22
N ALA A 91 5.15 -10.74 -8.51
CA ALA A 91 3.89 -10.98 -9.22
C ALA A 91 3.06 -12.13 -8.64
N SER A 92 3.69 -13.18 -8.11
CA SER A 92 3.02 -14.29 -7.40
C SER A 92 2.32 -13.79 -6.14
N GLU A 93 3.00 -12.97 -5.35
CA GLU A 93 2.53 -12.40 -4.10
C GLU A 93 1.40 -11.40 -4.36
N LEU A 94 1.52 -10.59 -5.43
CA LEU A 94 0.45 -9.70 -5.88
C LEU A 94 -0.79 -10.47 -6.33
N TYR A 95 -0.64 -11.57 -7.05
CA TYR A 95 -1.77 -12.43 -7.44
C TYR A 95 -2.49 -12.97 -6.20
N GLU A 96 -1.72 -13.51 -5.25
CA GLU A 96 -2.23 -14.05 -4.00
C GLU A 96 -2.90 -12.99 -3.11
N LEU A 97 -2.34 -11.78 -3.06
CA LEU A 97 -2.93 -10.63 -2.37
C LEU A 97 -4.27 -10.23 -3.01
N ASN A 98 -4.33 -10.13 -4.34
CA ASN A 98 -5.58 -9.83 -5.04
C ASN A 98 -6.67 -10.89 -4.76
N LEU A 99 -6.31 -12.19 -4.73
CA LEU A 99 -7.23 -13.25 -4.31
C LEU A 99 -7.71 -13.06 -2.87
N ALA A 100 -6.81 -12.71 -1.94
CA ALA A 100 -7.18 -12.45 -0.55
C ALA A 100 -8.15 -11.27 -0.43
N LEU A 101 -7.87 -10.16 -1.12
CA LEU A 101 -8.73 -8.97 -1.16
C LEU A 101 -10.13 -9.29 -1.74
N TYR A 102 -10.20 -10.12 -2.78
CA TYR A 102 -11.47 -10.61 -3.33
C TYR A 102 -12.25 -11.46 -2.33
N LYS A 103 -11.59 -12.44 -1.69
CA LYS A 103 -12.21 -13.34 -0.70
C LYS A 103 -12.83 -12.59 0.47
N VAL A 104 -12.22 -11.48 0.90
CA VAL A 104 -12.74 -10.62 1.99
C VAL A 104 -13.69 -9.52 1.52
N GLY A 105 -13.97 -9.44 0.21
CA GLY A 105 -14.93 -8.49 -0.39
C GLY A 105 -14.42 -7.06 -0.51
N LEU A 106 -13.10 -6.83 -0.47
CA LEU A 106 -12.50 -5.50 -0.66
C LEU A 106 -12.37 -5.12 -2.14
N THR A 107 -12.43 -6.10 -3.04
CA THR A 107 -12.53 -5.88 -4.49
C THR A 107 -13.53 -6.85 -5.11
N LYS A 108 -14.14 -6.46 -6.24
CA LYS A 108 -14.99 -7.31 -7.07
C LYS A 108 -14.20 -8.14 -8.08
N ILE A 109 -12.93 -7.80 -8.28
CA ILE A 109 -12.03 -8.43 -9.24
C ILE A 109 -11.58 -9.78 -8.69
N ASN A 110 -11.93 -10.86 -9.38
CA ASN A 110 -11.43 -12.20 -9.07
C ASN A 110 -10.33 -12.58 -10.06
N VAL A 111 -9.07 -12.34 -9.69
CA VAL A 111 -7.91 -12.65 -10.54
C VAL A 111 -7.77 -14.14 -10.87
N GLY A 112 -8.34 -15.04 -10.06
CA GLY A 112 -8.39 -16.47 -10.35
C GLY A 112 -9.28 -16.84 -11.54
N ARG A 113 -10.21 -15.96 -11.92
CA ARG A 113 -11.00 -16.10 -13.16
C ARG A 113 -10.31 -15.49 -14.39
N LEU A 114 -9.22 -14.76 -14.18
CA LEU A 114 -8.42 -14.18 -15.26
C LEU A 114 -7.31 -15.12 -15.74
N GLN A 115 -6.88 -16.06 -14.89
CA GLN A 115 -6.02 -17.18 -15.31
C GLN A 115 -6.78 -18.03 -16.34
N ASN A 116 -6.18 -18.17 -17.54
CA ASN A 116 -6.70 -18.75 -18.80
C ASN A 116 -7.10 -17.75 -19.91
N LYS A 117 -7.01 -16.43 -19.71
CA LYS A 117 -6.97 -15.50 -20.86
C LYS A 117 -5.58 -15.55 -21.49
N ALA A 118 -5.37 -16.42 -22.48
CA ALA A 118 -4.12 -16.53 -23.23
C ALA A 118 -3.78 -15.21 -23.95
N GLY A 119 -2.72 -14.51 -23.52
CA GLY A 119 -2.18 -13.31 -24.19
C GLY A 119 -1.65 -12.23 -23.24
N LYS A 120 -0.98 -11.19 -23.78
CA LYS A 120 -0.71 -9.94 -23.06
C LYS A 120 -2.05 -9.38 -22.52
N GLY A 121 -2.21 -9.14 -21.22
CA GLY A 121 -3.30 -8.28 -20.73
C GLY A 121 -4.12 -8.71 -19.51
N GLY A 122 -3.66 -9.66 -18.67
CA GLY A 122 -4.38 -9.99 -17.43
C GLY A 122 -4.08 -9.06 -16.24
N TRP A 123 -2.89 -8.48 -16.18
CA TRP A 123 -2.40 -7.70 -15.02
C TRP A 123 -3.07 -6.35 -14.88
N ASP A 124 -3.41 -5.69 -16.00
CA ASP A 124 -4.08 -4.39 -16.00
C ASP A 124 -5.51 -4.48 -15.41
N GLU A 125 -6.08 -5.70 -15.36
CA GLU A 125 -7.38 -5.97 -14.73
C GLU A 125 -7.27 -6.23 -13.22
N PHE A 126 -6.07 -6.27 -12.63
CA PHE A 126 -5.90 -6.53 -11.20
C PHE A 126 -6.32 -5.31 -10.37
N PHE A 127 -6.76 -5.55 -9.14
CA PHE A 127 -7.04 -4.45 -8.21
C PHE A 127 -5.76 -3.78 -7.73
N ILE A 128 -4.74 -4.59 -7.41
CA ILE A 128 -3.36 -4.14 -7.25
C ILE A 128 -2.57 -4.64 -8.46
N VAL A 129 -2.24 -3.71 -9.36
CA VAL A 129 -1.67 -3.98 -10.69
C VAL A 129 -0.16 -4.27 -10.59
N PRO A 130 0.32 -5.43 -11.08
CA PRO A 130 1.75 -5.66 -11.24
C PRO A 130 2.34 -4.71 -12.30
N ILE A 131 3.40 -3.98 -11.94
CA ILE A 131 4.12 -3.06 -12.82
C ILE A 131 5.61 -3.34 -12.78
N ARG A 132 6.34 -3.04 -13.87
CA ARG A 132 7.79 -3.26 -13.89
C ARG A 132 8.51 -2.03 -13.34
N HIS A 133 9.29 -2.18 -12.28
CA HIS A 133 10.20 -1.14 -11.77
C HIS A 133 11.47 -1.02 -12.61
N SER A 134 11.33 -0.91 -13.93
CA SER A 134 12.45 -0.75 -14.84
C SER A 134 12.11 0.11 -16.05
N GLY A 135 13.15 0.62 -16.71
CA GLY A 135 13.04 1.29 -18.00
C GLY A 135 12.15 2.55 -17.99
N PRO A 136 11.39 2.79 -19.08
CA PRO A 136 10.55 3.98 -19.21
C PRO A 136 9.48 4.12 -18.13
N GLN A 137 8.97 3.00 -17.60
CA GLN A 137 7.91 3.02 -16.60
C GLN A 137 8.44 3.56 -15.26
N LYS A 138 9.54 2.99 -14.73
CA LYS A 138 10.22 3.55 -13.53
C LYS A 138 10.56 5.03 -13.74
N HIS A 139 11.04 5.42 -14.93
CA HIS A 139 11.28 6.83 -15.22
C HIS A 139 10.05 7.72 -15.08
N THR A 140 8.91 7.28 -15.62
CA THR A 140 7.66 8.03 -15.58
C THR A 140 7.16 8.20 -14.15
N MET A 141 7.22 7.14 -13.33
CA MET A 141 6.81 7.18 -11.93
C MET A 141 7.65 8.18 -11.12
N TYR A 142 8.97 8.14 -11.27
CA TYR A 142 9.88 9.06 -10.61
C TYR A 142 9.67 10.51 -11.04
N LYS A 143 9.49 10.74 -12.36
CA LYS A 143 9.18 12.08 -12.88
C LYS A 143 7.83 12.60 -12.40
N GLN A 144 6.83 11.74 -12.23
CA GLN A 144 5.54 12.13 -11.68
C GLN A 144 5.67 12.62 -10.24
N LEU A 145 6.38 11.90 -9.38
CA LEU A 145 6.62 12.35 -8.01
C LEU A 145 7.44 13.65 -7.98
N GLN A 146 8.52 13.73 -8.75
CA GLN A 146 9.34 14.95 -8.87
C GLN A 146 8.49 16.16 -9.27
N LEU A 147 7.65 16.01 -10.31
CA LEU A 147 6.77 17.07 -10.77
C LEU A 147 5.78 17.48 -9.67
N ALA A 148 5.14 16.50 -9.01
CA ALA A 148 4.15 16.76 -7.98
C ALA A 148 4.77 17.44 -6.73
N MET A 149 6.03 17.15 -6.41
CA MET A 149 6.77 17.87 -5.38
C MET A 149 7.08 19.31 -5.79
N HIS A 150 7.60 19.53 -7.01
CA HIS A 150 7.94 20.88 -7.49
C HIS A 150 6.72 21.78 -7.69
N SER A 151 5.59 21.21 -8.11
CA SER A 151 4.32 21.94 -8.26
C SER A 151 3.58 22.15 -6.94
N ARG A 152 4.10 21.62 -5.82
CA ARG A 152 3.43 21.61 -4.50
C ARG A 152 2.06 20.92 -4.54
N SER A 153 1.93 19.94 -5.44
CA SER A 153 0.78 19.04 -5.57
C SER A 153 0.87 17.85 -4.64
N VAL A 154 1.97 17.67 -3.91
CA VAL A 154 2.06 16.72 -2.79
C VAL A 154 2.01 17.45 -1.46
N ILE A 155 1.15 16.95 -0.57
CA ILE A 155 1.05 17.37 0.83
C ILE A 155 1.64 16.27 1.71
N TRP A 156 2.61 16.67 2.51
CA TRP A 156 3.23 15.83 3.53
C TRP A 156 2.54 16.07 4.88
N PRO A 157 2.41 15.05 5.75
CA PRO A 157 2.06 15.30 7.13
C PRO A 157 3.16 16.13 7.81
N LEU A 158 2.80 16.85 8.88
CA LEU A 158 3.77 17.57 9.68
C LEU A 158 4.81 16.58 10.20
N TYR A 159 6.04 16.69 9.70
CA TYR A 159 7.15 15.85 10.14
C TYR A 159 7.76 16.44 11.40
N LEU A 160 7.76 15.66 12.48
CA LEU A 160 8.48 15.98 13.71
C LEU A 160 9.59 14.95 13.89
N GLU A 161 10.83 15.40 13.69
CA GLU A 161 12.02 14.56 13.83
C GLU A 161 12.07 13.89 15.21
N GLY A 162 12.40 12.60 15.23
CA GLY A 162 12.49 11.81 16.46
C GLY A 162 11.14 11.34 17.03
N TYR A 163 10.00 11.70 16.44
CA TYR A 163 8.70 11.18 16.87
C TYR A 163 8.38 9.84 16.18
N PRO A 164 8.12 8.75 16.93
CA PRO A 164 7.94 7.41 16.34
C PRO A 164 6.87 7.31 15.26
N GLY A 165 5.81 8.13 15.36
CA GLY A 165 4.73 8.16 14.37
C GLY A 165 5.13 8.65 12.97
N TYR A 166 6.34 9.20 12.80
CA TYR A 166 6.84 9.71 11.52
C TYR A 166 8.07 8.98 10.99
N GLU A 167 8.47 7.86 11.60
CA GLU A 167 9.67 7.12 11.20
C GLU A 167 9.65 6.74 9.71
N ALA A 168 8.51 6.24 9.23
CA ALA A 168 8.33 5.86 7.83
C ALA A 168 8.45 7.07 6.87
N LEU A 169 7.92 8.24 7.24
CA LEU A 169 8.10 9.46 6.45
C LEU A 169 9.56 9.92 6.47
N GLY A 170 10.23 9.85 7.62
CA GLY A 170 11.65 10.18 7.73
C GLY A 170 12.52 9.30 6.84
N LYS A 171 12.28 7.98 6.82
CA LYS A 171 12.96 7.03 5.93
C LYS A 171 12.67 7.33 4.46
N PHE A 172 11.41 7.57 4.10
CA PHE A 172 11.03 7.96 2.74
C PHE A 172 11.74 9.23 2.27
N LEU A 173 11.77 10.29 3.08
CA LEU A 173 12.46 11.54 2.75
C LEU A 173 13.98 11.35 2.63
N ALA A 174 14.59 10.57 3.53
CA ALA A 174 16.01 10.24 3.47
C ALA A 174 16.38 9.42 2.21
N GLN A 175 15.53 8.48 1.82
CA GLN A 175 15.70 7.71 0.58
C GLN A 175 15.48 8.58 -0.66
N LEU A 176 14.55 9.56 -0.65
CA LEU A 176 14.39 10.49 -1.77
C LEU A 176 15.68 11.28 -2.05
N GLU A 177 16.36 11.75 -1.00
CA GLU A 177 17.67 12.41 -1.12
C GLU A 177 18.78 11.45 -1.60
N ASN A 178 18.57 10.14 -1.43
CA ASN A 178 19.49 9.10 -1.85
C ASN A 178 19.40 8.78 -3.35
N ILE A 179 18.40 9.26 -4.07
CA ILE A 179 18.21 8.94 -5.49
C ILE A 179 18.93 9.93 -6.39
N LYS A 180 19.71 9.39 -7.33
CA LYS A 180 20.29 10.14 -8.46
C LYS A 180 19.74 9.65 -9.80
N ALA A 181 19.40 10.59 -10.66
CA ALA A 181 19.11 10.33 -12.06
C ALA A 181 20.41 10.20 -12.87
N LYS A 182 20.49 9.20 -13.75
CA LYS A 182 21.59 9.00 -14.69
C LYS A 182 21.03 8.97 -16.11
N ARG A 183 21.58 9.82 -16.98
CA ARG A 183 21.16 9.87 -18.39
C ARG A 183 21.46 8.54 -19.07
N THR A 184 20.49 7.99 -19.80
CA THR A 184 20.70 6.80 -20.63
C THR A 184 20.72 7.15 -22.12
N THR A 185 21.15 6.20 -22.95
CA THR A 185 21.06 6.30 -24.41
C THR A 185 19.62 6.15 -24.94
N HIS A 186 18.67 5.73 -24.11
CA HIS A 186 17.30 5.41 -24.51
C HIS A 186 16.33 6.59 -24.38
N GLY A 187 16.84 7.81 -24.17
CA GLY A 187 16.02 9.04 -24.10
C GLY A 187 15.34 9.31 -22.76
N TYR A 188 15.36 8.36 -21.83
CA TYR A 188 14.91 8.51 -20.44
C TYR A 188 16.08 8.36 -19.45
N ASP A 189 15.92 8.89 -18.24
CA ASP A 189 16.91 8.73 -17.17
C ASP A 189 16.65 7.42 -16.42
N SER A 190 17.72 6.69 -16.08
CA SER A 190 17.65 5.64 -15.07
C SER A 190 17.86 6.26 -13.68
N PHE A 191 17.36 5.59 -12.65
CA PHE A 191 17.49 6.03 -11.27
C PHE A 191 18.32 5.01 -10.50
N SER A 192 19.20 5.50 -9.64
CA SER A 192 20.08 4.67 -8.83
C SER A 192 20.33 5.34 -7.50
N MET A 193 20.61 4.54 -6.48
CA MET A 193 21.00 5.03 -5.17
C MET A 193 22.40 5.66 -5.18
N ILE A 194 22.58 6.69 -4.37
CA ILE A 194 23.89 7.26 -4.03
C ILE A 194 24.56 6.38 -2.96
N ARG A 195 23.80 5.96 -1.94
CA ARG A 195 24.22 5.08 -0.84
C ARG A 195 23.39 3.78 -0.89
N PRO A 196 23.94 2.67 -1.40
CA PRO A 196 23.20 1.41 -1.53
C PRO A 196 22.63 0.89 -0.21
N LYS A 197 23.36 1.06 0.90
CA LYS A 197 22.93 0.60 2.24
C LYS A 197 21.68 1.28 2.79
N LEU A 198 21.31 2.45 2.26
CA LEU A 198 20.11 3.16 2.70
C LEU A 198 18.85 2.65 2.00
N GLY A 199 19.02 1.95 0.87
CA GLY A 199 17.94 1.41 0.05
C GLY A 199 17.14 2.46 -0.73
N ASP A 200 16.20 1.97 -1.56
CA ASP A 200 15.17 2.77 -2.23
C ASP A 200 13.72 2.25 -2.09
N ASP A 201 13.47 1.20 -1.28
CA ASP A 201 12.15 0.54 -1.22
C ASP A 201 10.96 1.48 -0.86
N PHE A 202 11.14 2.45 0.05
CA PHE A 202 10.09 3.44 0.35
C PHE A 202 9.82 4.36 -0.84
N VAL A 203 10.87 4.73 -1.58
CA VAL A 203 10.72 5.58 -2.76
C VAL A 203 10.04 4.80 -3.87
N ASP A 204 10.47 3.57 -4.16
CA ASP A 204 9.88 2.72 -5.19
C ASP A 204 8.41 2.41 -4.89
N SER A 205 8.09 2.04 -3.64
CA SER A 205 6.71 1.89 -3.17
C SER A 205 5.91 3.21 -3.29
N GLY A 206 6.51 4.34 -2.92
CA GLY A 206 5.84 5.64 -2.94
C GLY A 206 5.54 6.17 -4.34
N VAL A 207 6.51 6.12 -5.27
CA VAL A 207 6.29 6.54 -6.67
C VAL A 207 5.24 5.65 -7.34
N THR A 208 5.21 4.36 -6.99
CA THR A 208 4.24 3.39 -7.49
C THR A 208 2.83 3.69 -6.99
N GLY A 209 2.68 3.99 -5.69
CA GLY A 209 1.39 4.35 -5.12
C GLY A 209 0.83 5.65 -5.69
N LEU A 210 1.69 6.65 -5.94
CA LEU A 210 1.32 7.91 -6.56
C LEU A 210 0.97 7.71 -8.05
N TRP A 211 1.75 6.92 -8.78
CA TRP A 211 1.49 6.58 -10.18
C TRP A 211 0.13 5.91 -10.36
N ALA A 212 -0.24 4.99 -9.46
CA ALA A 212 -1.55 4.34 -9.48
C ALA A 212 -2.74 5.33 -9.39
N GLN A 213 -2.56 6.53 -8.80
CA GLN A 213 -3.60 7.56 -8.79
C GLN A 213 -3.83 8.15 -10.19
N GLY A 214 -2.75 8.42 -10.92
CA GLY A 214 -2.77 9.05 -12.24
C GLY A 214 -3.16 8.10 -13.37
N SER A 215 -2.82 6.82 -13.27
CA SER A 215 -3.08 5.80 -14.30
C SER A 215 -4.55 5.39 -14.45
N GLY A 216 -5.46 5.97 -13.65
CA GLY A 216 -6.87 5.62 -13.72
C GLY A 216 -7.17 4.20 -13.26
N VAL A 217 -6.38 3.65 -12.31
CA VAL A 217 -6.72 2.40 -11.61
C VAL A 217 -7.94 2.67 -10.73
N GLU A 218 -9.10 2.79 -11.35
CA GLU A 218 -10.39 2.89 -10.70
C GLU A 218 -11.00 1.51 -10.65
N ALA A 219 -10.92 0.85 -9.50
CA ALA A 219 -11.73 -0.33 -9.28
C ALA A 219 -13.21 0.06 -9.34
N PRO A 220 -14.06 -0.71 -10.05
CA PRO A 220 -15.49 -0.43 -10.09
C PRO A 220 -16.04 -0.47 -8.66
N GLU A 221 -16.59 0.66 -8.22
CA GLU A 221 -17.06 0.96 -6.86
C GLU A 221 -17.07 -0.26 -5.92
N ALA A 222 -16.04 -0.36 -5.07
CA ALA A 222 -16.09 -1.23 -3.90
C ALA A 222 -17.36 -0.84 -3.11
N TYR A 223 -18.18 -1.85 -2.75
CA TYR A 223 -19.44 -1.64 -2.07
C TYR A 223 -19.25 -0.72 -0.85
N GLY A 224 -19.69 0.52 -0.99
CA GLY A 224 -20.21 1.34 0.09
C GLY A 224 -21.54 0.75 0.56
N GLY A 225 -21.49 -0.48 1.07
CA GLY A 225 -22.57 -1.07 1.85
C GLY A 225 -22.09 -1.10 3.29
N SER A 226 -22.88 -0.52 4.19
CA SER A 226 -22.70 -0.67 5.63
C SER A 226 -22.38 -2.14 5.94
N VAL A 227 -21.26 -2.40 6.59
CA VAL A 227 -21.03 -3.71 7.20
C VAL A 227 -22.20 -3.91 8.16
N LYS A 228 -23.17 -4.73 7.79
CA LYS A 228 -24.20 -5.16 8.75
C LYS A 228 -23.41 -5.81 9.89
N PRO A 229 -23.54 -5.34 11.14
CA PRO A 229 -22.91 -6.01 12.26
C PRO A 229 -23.45 -7.44 12.21
N ARG A 230 -22.58 -8.41 11.90
CA ARG A 230 -22.92 -9.81 12.13
C ARG A 230 -23.12 -9.90 13.63
N GLY A 231 -24.39 -10.00 14.03
CA GLY A 231 -24.78 -10.04 15.41
C GLY A 231 -23.93 -11.07 16.13
N PHE A 232 -23.28 -10.62 17.20
CA PHE A 232 -22.90 -11.52 18.27
C PHE A 232 -24.16 -12.32 18.62
N ARG A 233 -24.19 -13.60 18.28
CA ARG A 233 -25.09 -14.53 18.96
C ARG A 233 -24.62 -14.51 20.41
N SER A 234 -25.35 -13.78 21.26
CA SER A 234 -25.26 -13.97 22.70
C SER A 234 -25.56 -15.44 22.94
N GLN A 235 -24.54 -16.22 23.30
CA GLN A 235 -24.77 -17.46 24.02
C GLN A 235 -25.58 -17.05 25.25
N LYS A 236 -26.83 -17.51 25.33
CA LYS A 236 -27.62 -17.42 26.55
C LYS A 236 -26.87 -18.22 27.59
N PHE A 237 -26.15 -17.52 28.47
CA PHE A 237 -25.81 -18.07 29.77
C PHE A 237 -27.12 -18.18 30.55
N SER A 238 -27.63 -19.40 30.66
CA SER A 238 -28.59 -19.72 31.70
C SER A 238 -27.86 -19.62 33.03
N GLN A 239 -28.20 -18.65 33.86
CA GLN A 239 -28.10 -18.79 35.31
C GLN A 239 -29.13 -17.85 35.92
N GLY A 240 -30.15 -18.46 36.53
CA GLY A 240 -31.08 -17.73 37.36
C GLY A 240 -30.41 -17.35 38.67
N GLN A 241 -30.77 -16.19 39.20
CA GLN A 241 -31.07 -16.05 40.61
C GLN A 241 -31.94 -14.81 40.81
N LYS A 242 -33.10 -15.03 41.44
CA LYS A 242 -34.02 -14.01 41.91
C LYS A 242 -33.35 -13.25 43.06
N PHE A 243 -33.46 -11.93 43.06
CA PHE A 243 -33.53 -11.18 44.30
C PHE A 243 -34.64 -10.13 44.23
N ARG A 244 -35.61 -10.29 45.13
CA ARG A 244 -36.63 -9.31 45.50
C ARG A 244 -36.11 -8.53 46.70
N SER A 245 -36.31 -7.22 46.68
CA SER A 245 -36.52 -6.37 47.87
C SER A 245 -37.35 -5.19 47.39
N ARG A 246 -38.64 -5.13 47.73
CA ARG A 246 -39.20 -4.38 48.87
C ARG A 246 -38.83 -2.90 48.80
#